data_AF-A0A0K0FFY1-F1
#
_entry.id   AF-A0A0K0FFY1-F1
#
_cell.length_a   1.000
_cell.length_b   1.000
_cell.length_c   1.000
_cell.angle_alpha   90.00
_cell.angle_beta   90.00
_cell.angle_gamma   90.00
#
_symmetry.space_group_name_H-M   'P 1'
#
loop_
_entity.id
_entity.type
_entity.pdbx_description
1 polymer ?
#
loop_
_entity_poly.entity_id
_entity_poly.type
_entity_poly.pdbx_seq_one_letter_code
_entity_poly.pdbx_strand_id
1 'polypeptide(L)'
;MYIRFEKAKHLPIVLSNTYNTTFCESNTFLSLMVTQFSKYSFSQNYNKSCTGIGNELYFRPPTAESDSFSLDFVRQIWPSLCFSILLGPRGIPLIFNCCINGVERKKIDMSNVSMNEKQRQNLTNILKGLNLTVEYNKSREFTIFKVTDKIPEKTFFDKNGNKMSILEYFNQQYNIRLWYPKLPFIKMNSEKTNFLIPKELVKISEKPQKIRQKLEKKLTAKMIKKCTKSPSALFKGINTNLDVVKKDANDVFRVFKAIIGNQIKTVDKVLPKIEVKYPVDAKKREFYDKNLKNFLYDIVILDRSVH
;
A
#
# COMPACT_ATOMS: atom_id res chain seq x y z
N MET A 1 5.79 33.07 -40.09
CA MET A 1 5.18 31.77 -39.75
C MET A 1 6.31 30.80 -39.47
N TYR A 2 6.56 30.44 -38.21
CA TYR A 2 7.64 29.53 -37.83
C TYR A 2 7.09 28.10 -37.81
N ILE A 3 7.60 27.25 -38.71
CA ILE A 3 7.31 25.82 -38.75
C ILE A 3 8.46 25.10 -38.04
N ARG A 4 8.17 24.50 -36.87
CA ARG A 4 9.12 23.68 -36.12
C ARG A 4 8.89 22.22 -36.47
N PHE A 5 9.87 21.58 -37.09
CA PHE A 5 9.85 20.14 -37.32
C PHE A 5 10.37 19.43 -36.08
N GLU A 6 9.50 18.73 -35.36
CA GLU A 6 9.88 17.87 -34.26
C GLU A 6 9.96 16.41 -34.75
N LYS A 7 11.09 15.74 -34.48
CA LYS A 7 11.22 14.30 -34.73
C LYS A 7 10.34 13.54 -33.73
N ALA A 8 9.15 13.13 -34.14
CA ALA A 8 8.31 12.24 -33.36
C ALA A 8 8.64 10.78 -33.69
N LYS A 9 9.10 10.01 -32.70
CA LYS A 9 9.23 8.55 -32.83
C LYS A 9 7.85 7.93 -32.68
N HIS A 10 7.26 7.48 -33.78
CA HIS A 10 6.00 6.73 -33.75
C HIS A 10 6.29 5.30 -33.30
N LEU A 11 5.78 4.88 -32.14
CA LEU A 11 5.86 3.50 -31.67
C LEU A 11 4.58 2.76 -32.10
N PRO A 12 4.60 1.97 -33.18
CA PRO A 12 3.44 1.15 -33.52
C PRO A 12 3.23 0.09 -32.43
N ILE A 13 2.04 0.06 -31.84
CA ILE A 13 1.67 -0.97 -30.87
C ILE A 13 1.34 -2.24 -31.65
N VAL A 14 2.24 -3.22 -31.59
CA VAL A 14 2.05 -4.52 -32.26
C VAL A 14 1.38 -5.47 -31.27
N LEU A 15 0.12 -5.82 -31.53
CA LEU A 15 -0.67 -6.71 -30.66
C LEU A 15 -0.36 -8.19 -30.87
N SER A 16 0.35 -8.55 -31.95
CA SER A 16 0.74 -9.92 -32.26
C SER A 16 2.02 -10.33 -31.53
N ASN A 17 2.01 -11.48 -30.85
CA ASN A 17 3.19 -12.04 -30.17
C ASN A 17 4.18 -12.75 -31.13
N THR A 18 4.25 -12.30 -32.38
CA THR A 18 5.07 -12.93 -33.43
C THR A 18 6.54 -12.54 -33.34
N TYR A 19 6.83 -11.32 -32.86
CA TYR A 19 8.19 -10.81 -32.66
C TYR A 19 8.35 -10.39 -31.19
N ASN A 20 9.19 -11.13 -30.45
CA ASN A 20 9.34 -11.01 -29.00
C ASN A 20 9.80 -9.60 -28.56
N THR A 21 10.70 -8.97 -29.31
CA THR A 21 11.26 -7.64 -29.00
C THR A 21 10.23 -6.53 -29.11
N THR A 22 9.53 -6.42 -30.24
CA THR A 22 8.45 -5.42 -30.46
C THR A 22 7.27 -5.62 -29.52
N PHE A 23 6.99 -6.87 -29.15
CA PHE A 23 5.97 -7.21 -28.16
C PHE A 23 6.37 -6.71 -26.76
N CYS A 24 7.62 -6.93 -26.32
CA CYS A 24 8.12 -6.45 -25.04
C CYS A 24 8.12 -4.91 -24.96
N GLU A 25 8.52 -4.23 -26.03
CA GLU A 25 8.49 -2.76 -26.10
C GLU A 25 7.06 -2.22 -26.03
N SER A 26 6.13 -2.83 -26.76
CA SER A 26 4.69 -2.47 -26.74
C SER A 26 4.09 -2.67 -25.34
N ASN A 27 4.40 -3.79 -24.68
CA ASN A 27 3.91 -4.08 -23.34
C ASN A 27 4.49 -3.11 -22.30
N THR A 28 5.76 -2.76 -22.44
CA THR A 28 6.44 -1.77 -21.60
C THR A 28 5.80 -0.40 -21.75
N PHE A 29 5.56 0.05 -22.99
CA PHE A 29 4.89 1.31 -23.28
C PHE A 29 3.50 1.39 -22.66
N LEU A 30 2.69 0.34 -22.86
CA LEU A 30 1.34 0.26 -22.31
C LEU A 30 1.33 0.23 -20.77
N SER A 31 2.26 -0.52 -20.18
CA SER A 31 2.44 -0.54 -18.72
C SER A 31 2.80 0.83 -18.18
N LEU A 32 3.74 1.54 -18.82
CA LEU A 32 4.10 2.90 -18.43
C LEU A 32 2.91 3.86 -18.56
N MET A 33 2.13 3.76 -19.64
CA MET A 33 0.94 4.57 -19.85
C MET A 33 -0.08 4.37 -18.72
N VAL A 34 -0.30 3.12 -18.29
CA VAL A 34 -1.12 2.81 -17.11
C VAL A 34 -0.51 3.35 -15.81
N THR A 35 0.80 3.22 -15.61
CA THR A 35 1.48 3.80 -14.45
C THR A 35 1.33 5.33 -14.40
N GLN A 36 1.37 5.99 -15.56
CA GLN A 36 1.16 7.44 -15.66
C GLN A 36 -0.29 7.78 -15.30
N PHE A 37 -1.26 7.01 -15.81
CA PHE A 37 -2.67 7.15 -15.46
C PHE A 37 -2.93 7.03 -13.95
N SER A 38 -2.33 6.04 -13.28
CA SER A 38 -2.48 5.87 -11.84
C SER A 38 -1.75 6.95 -11.04
N LYS A 39 -0.51 7.30 -11.40
CA LYS A 39 0.31 8.23 -10.62
C LYS A 39 -0.12 9.69 -10.73
N TYR A 40 -0.56 10.12 -11.90
CA TYR A 40 -0.85 11.52 -12.16
C TYR A 40 -2.35 11.76 -12.18
N SER A 41 -2.78 12.76 -11.41
CA SER A 41 -4.16 13.22 -11.38
C SER A 41 -4.43 14.11 -12.58
N PHE A 42 -5.36 13.66 -13.42
CA PHE A 42 -5.82 14.44 -14.57
C PHE A 42 -7.08 15.25 -14.24
N SER A 43 -7.79 14.92 -13.15
CA SER A 43 -8.94 15.69 -12.63
C SER A 43 -8.75 16.06 -11.14
N GLN A 44 -9.20 17.26 -10.73
CA GLN A 44 -9.17 17.70 -9.32
C GLN A 44 -9.99 16.77 -8.40
N ASN A 45 -10.95 16.03 -8.95
CA ASN A 45 -11.76 15.07 -8.22
C ASN A 45 -11.00 13.78 -7.91
N TYR A 46 -10.11 13.35 -8.80
CA TYR A 46 -9.28 12.16 -8.64
C TYR A 46 -8.50 12.18 -7.33
N ASN A 47 -7.74 13.23 -7.05
CA ASN A 47 -6.92 13.32 -5.82
C ASN A 47 -7.74 13.41 -4.52
N LYS A 48 -9.02 13.80 -4.60
CA LYS A 48 -9.90 13.85 -3.43
C LYS A 48 -10.40 12.45 -3.06
N SER A 49 -10.75 11.64 -4.06
CA SER A 49 -11.37 10.33 -3.89
C SER A 49 -10.38 9.17 -3.95
N CYS A 50 -9.22 9.32 -4.59
CA CYS A 50 -8.27 8.24 -4.78
C CYS A 50 -6.80 8.70 -4.81
N THR A 51 -5.92 7.72 -4.61
CA THR A 51 -4.47 7.88 -4.62
C THR A 51 -3.87 6.75 -5.45
N GLY A 52 -3.06 7.06 -6.45
CA GLY A 52 -2.30 6.04 -7.16
C GLY A 52 -0.88 5.84 -6.66
N ILE A 53 -0.44 4.59 -6.64
CA ILE A 53 0.94 4.20 -6.33
C ILE A 53 1.35 3.08 -7.28
N GLY A 54 2.37 3.33 -8.12
CA GLY A 54 2.75 2.36 -9.15
C GLY A 54 1.59 2.19 -10.13
N ASN A 55 1.12 0.96 -10.33
CA ASN A 55 0.00 0.61 -11.23
C ASN A 55 -1.31 0.38 -10.47
N GLU A 56 -1.35 0.72 -9.19
CA GLU A 56 -2.51 0.53 -8.33
C GLU A 56 -3.17 1.87 -8.02
N LEU A 57 -4.49 1.87 -7.97
CA LEU A 57 -5.30 2.99 -7.56
C LEU A 57 -6.07 2.63 -6.28
N TYR A 58 -5.93 3.44 -5.25
CA TYR A 58 -6.57 3.25 -3.95
C TYR A 58 -7.67 4.26 -3.74
N PHE A 59 -8.85 3.80 -3.33
CA PHE A 59 -9.99 4.65 -3.08
C PHE A 59 -10.02 5.04 -1.61
N ARG A 60 -10.03 6.35 -1.35
CA ARG A 60 -10.19 6.89 -0.01
C ARG A 60 -11.63 6.61 0.43
N PRO A 61 -11.84 6.01 1.61
CA PRO A 61 -13.18 5.80 2.13
C PRO A 61 -13.87 7.14 2.40
N PRO A 62 -15.18 7.25 2.11
CA PRO A 62 -15.97 8.41 2.51
C PRO A 62 -15.88 8.65 4.01
N THR A 63 -15.94 9.91 4.44
CA THR A 63 -15.86 10.28 5.87
C THR A 63 -16.92 9.58 6.71
N ALA A 64 -18.13 9.40 6.17
CA ALA A 64 -19.23 8.71 6.84
C ALA A 64 -18.96 7.21 7.11
N GLU A 65 -18.14 6.56 6.28
CA GLU A 65 -17.86 5.12 6.39
C GLU A 65 -16.44 4.82 6.89
N SER A 66 -15.63 5.84 7.19
CA SER A 66 -14.22 5.74 7.54
C SER A 66 -13.93 4.67 8.63
N ASP A 67 -14.79 4.57 9.65
CA ASP A 67 -14.64 3.60 10.74
C ASP A 67 -14.76 2.13 10.28
N SER A 68 -15.59 1.88 9.26
CA SER A 68 -15.74 0.55 8.67
C SER A 68 -14.47 0.08 7.96
N PHE A 69 -13.60 1.02 7.57
CA PHE A 69 -12.31 0.75 6.95
C PHE A 69 -11.15 0.75 7.96
N SER A 70 -11.32 1.37 9.13
CA SER A 70 -10.29 1.42 10.19
C SER A 70 -9.91 0.03 10.75
N LEU A 71 -8.61 -0.27 10.75
CA LEU A 71 -8.05 -1.43 11.46
C LEU A 71 -7.83 -1.10 12.93
N ASP A 72 -7.20 0.04 13.19
CA ASP A 72 -6.97 0.61 14.51
C ASP A 72 -7.05 2.15 14.42
N PHE A 73 -6.63 2.86 15.46
CA PHE A 73 -6.69 4.32 15.52
C PHE A 73 -5.72 5.04 14.57
N VAL A 74 -4.77 4.29 13.99
CA VAL A 74 -3.91 4.78 12.92
C VAL A 74 -4.39 4.12 11.63
N ARG A 75 -4.21 2.83 11.45
CA ARG A 75 -4.27 2.14 10.16
C ARG A 75 -5.72 1.97 9.65
N GLN A 76 -5.95 2.17 8.34
CA GLN A 76 -7.25 1.85 7.68
C GLN A 76 -7.07 1.08 6.38
N ILE A 77 -7.95 0.13 6.05
CA ILE A 77 -7.90 -0.62 4.80
C ILE A 77 -8.59 0.17 3.70
N TRP A 78 -7.93 0.36 2.55
CA TRP A 78 -8.52 1.03 1.40
C TRP A 78 -8.76 -0.01 0.28
N PRO A 79 -9.94 -0.01 -0.36
CA PRO A 79 -10.15 -0.81 -1.55
C PRO A 79 -9.28 -0.28 -2.69
N SER A 80 -8.89 -1.17 -3.60
CA SER A 80 -7.99 -0.85 -4.71
C SER A 80 -8.46 -1.43 -6.03
N LEU A 81 -7.99 -0.82 -7.12
CA LEU A 81 -7.95 -1.41 -8.44
C LEU A 81 -6.48 -1.51 -8.87
N CYS A 82 -6.10 -2.68 -9.39
CA CYS A 82 -4.78 -2.90 -9.97
C CYS A 82 -4.93 -2.92 -11.49
N PHE A 83 -4.13 -2.13 -12.18
CA PHE A 83 -4.13 -2.09 -13.63
C PHE A 83 -2.92 -2.85 -14.16
N SER A 84 -3.18 -3.88 -14.93
CA SER A 84 -2.17 -4.62 -15.68
C SER A 84 -2.64 -4.75 -17.11
N ILE A 85 -1.79 -4.41 -18.06
CA ILE A 85 -2.04 -4.71 -19.47
C ILE A 85 -1.27 -5.97 -19.80
N LEU A 86 -1.98 -6.93 -20.38
CA LEU A 86 -1.42 -8.15 -20.90
C LEU A 86 -1.76 -8.21 -22.38
N LEU A 87 -0.72 -8.19 -23.20
CA LEU A 87 -0.85 -8.44 -24.62
C LEU A 87 -0.97 -9.97 -24.80
N GLY A 88 -2.19 -10.50 -24.74
CA GLY A 88 -2.44 -11.94 -24.80
C GLY A 88 -3.87 -12.32 -24.42
N PRO A 89 -4.26 -13.61 -24.52
CA PRO A 89 -5.67 -14.01 -24.51
C PRO A 89 -6.48 -13.83 -23.22
N ARG A 90 -5.92 -13.41 -22.07
CA ARG A 90 -6.65 -13.04 -20.83
C ARG A 90 -5.68 -12.65 -19.71
N GLY A 91 -6.10 -11.75 -18.84
CA GLY A 91 -5.53 -11.68 -17.49
C GLY A 91 -6.31 -10.81 -16.51
N ILE A 92 -6.17 -11.16 -15.23
CA ILE A 92 -6.85 -10.57 -14.07
C ILE A 92 -5.80 -10.43 -12.96
N PRO A 93 -5.76 -9.30 -12.22
CA PRO A 93 -5.23 -9.35 -10.85
C PRO A 93 -6.01 -8.53 -9.80
N LEU A 94 -5.78 -8.85 -8.52
CA LEU A 94 -6.38 -8.28 -7.30
C LEU A 94 -5.29 -7.85 -6.29
N ILE A 95 -5.72 -7.10 -5.23
CA ILE A 95 -5.09 -6.81 -3.89
C ILE A 95 -4.34 -5.46 -3.83
N PHE A 96 -4.13 -4.68 -2.72
CA PHE A 96 -4.86 -4.12 -1.54
C PHE A 96 -3.87 -3.11 -0.86
N ASN A 97 -4.31 -1.99 -0.25
CA ASN A 97 -3.44 -1.06 0.53
C ASN A 97 -4.20 -0.22 1.59
N CYS A 98 -3.50 0.57 2.40
CA CYS A 98 -4.00 1.22 3.63
C CYS A 98 -3.49 2.66 3.77
N CYS A 99 -4.33 3.62 4.19
CA CYS A 99 -3.96 5.01 4.57
C CYS A 99 -4.88 5.53 5.71
N ILE A 100 -4.38 6.43 6.56
CA ILE A 100 -5.06 6.91 7.78
C ILE A 100 -5.84 8.21 7.51
N ASN A 101 -7.13 8.27 7.85
CA ASN A 101 -7.86 9.52 8.01
C ASN A 101 -7.91 9.88 9.51
N GLY A 102 -7.37 11.04 9.88
CA GLY A 102 -7.45 11.54 11.26
C GLY A 102 -8.81 12.14 11.56
N VAL A 103 -9.47 11.65 12.62
CA VAL A 103 -10.67 12.27 13.21
C VAL A 103 -10.22 13.38 14.17
N GLU A 104 -10.93 14.51 14.19
CA GLU A 104 -10.72 15.60 15.15
C GLU A 104 -10.79 15.10 16.60
N ARG A 105 -9.77 15.43 17.40
CA ARG A 105 -9.68 15.03 18.80
C ARG A 105 -10.36 16.08 19.69
N LYS A 106 -11.23 15.63 20.60
CA LYS A 106 -11.69 16.42 21.75
C LYS A 106 -10.47 16.97 22.52
N LYS A 107 -10.51 18.24 22.93
CA LYS A 107 -9.51 18.87 23.81
C LYS A 107 -9.54 18.18 25.18
N ILE A 108 -8.60 17.28 25.41
CA ILE A 108 -8.31 16.70 26.73
C ILE A 108 -7.10 17.46 27.26
N ASP A 109 -7.13 17.89 28.52
CA ASP A 109 -5.94 18.46 29.18
C ASP A 109 -4.90 17.34 29.37
N MET A 110 -3.78 17.46 28.65
CA MET A 110 -2.69 16.48 28.62
C MET A 110 -1.39 17.05 29.21
N SER A 111 -1.45 18.18 29.92
CA SER A 111 -0.29 18.91 30.45
C SER A 111 0.64 18.07 31.35
N ASN A 112 0.09 17.11 32.10
CA ASN A 112 0.84 16.22 32.99
C ASN A 112 1.11 14.81 32.44
N VAL A 113 0.89 14.59 31.14
CA VAL A 113 1.01 13.25 30.57
C VAL A 113 2.47 12.87 30.38
N SER A 114 2.87 11.76 30.99
CA SER A 114 4.15 11.09 30.82
C SER A 114 3.97 9.70 30.21
N MET A 115 5.06 9.05 29.79
CA MET A 115 5.02 7.71 29.21
C MET A 115 5.95 6.75 29.94
N ASN A 116 5.39 5.65 30.45
CA ASN A 116 6.18 4.55 30.99
C ASN A 116 6.88 3.76 29.87
N GLU A 117 7.80 2.87 30.23
CA GLU A 117 8.59 2.13 29.25
C GLU A 117 7.74 1.30 28.28
N LYS A 118 6.75 0.57 28.81
CA LYS A 118 5.85 -0.26 28.00
C LYS A 118 5.06 0.58 26.98
N GLN A 119 4.59 1.76 27.39
CA GLN A 119 3.90 2.71 26.49
C GLN A 119 4.84 3.23 25.41
N ARG A 120 6.10 3.55 25.74
CA ARG A 120 7.12 3.99 24.77
C ARG A 120 7.45 2.89 23.75
N GLN A 121 7.61 1.65 24.20
CA GLN A 121 7.85 0.50 23.33
C GLN A 121 6.65 0.25 22.40
N ASN A 122 5.42 0.28 22.94
CA ASN A 122 4.22 0.11 22.14
C ASN A 122 4.09 1.22 21.08
N LEU A 123 4.27 2.49 21.45
CA LEU A 123 4.25 3.60 20.51
C LEU A 123 5.32 3.47 19.43
N THR A 124 6.53 3.04 19.82
CA THR A 124 7.61 2.76 18.87
C THR A 124 7.18 1.72 17.84
N ASN A 125 6.60 0.60 18.29
CA ASN A 125 6.14 -0.47 17.41
C ASN A 125 4.99 -0.04 16.47
N ILE A 126 4.10 0.83 16.96
CA ILE A 126 2.98 1.34 16.17
C ILE A 126 3.48 2.25 15.04
N LEU A 127 4.42 3.15 15.35
CA LEU A 127 4.95 4.13 14.41
C LEU A 127 6.06 3.58 13.51
N LYS A 128 6.65 2.43 13.86
CA LYS A 128 7.74 1.82 13.08
C LYS A 128 7.27 1.59 11.65
N GLY A 129 8.13 1.96 10.69
CA GLY A 129 7.84 1.78 9.27
C GLY A 129 6.81 2.75 8.68
N LEU A 130 6.35 3.73 9.45
CA LEU A 130 5.64 4.89 8.94
C LEU A 130 6.63 6.03 8.68
N ASN A 131 6.37 6.77 7.61
CA ASN A 131 6.96 8.07 7.35
C ASN A 131 6.24 9.11 8.21
N LEU A 132 7.02 9.81 9.02
CA LEU A 132 6.62 10.88 9.90
C LEU A 132 7.16 12.20 9.36
N THR A 133 6.50 13.29 9.73
CA THR A 133 6.89 14.67 9.43
C THR A 133 6.90 15.48 10.72
N VAL A 134 7.49 16.66 10.66
CA VAL A 134 7.52 17.57 11.81
C VAL A 134 6.65 18.78 11.50
N GLU A 135 5.95 19.29 12.51
CA GLU A 135 5.01 20.39 12.36
C GLU A 135 5.63 21.65 11.74
N TYR A 136 6.85 22.01 12.14
CA TYR A 136 7.58 23.16 11.58
C TYR A 136 8.26 22.89 10.24
N ASN A 137 8.33 21.63 9.79
CA ASN A 137 8.96 21.27 8.53
C ASN A 137 8.26 20.06 7.89
N LYS A 138 7.13 20.34 7.23
CA LYS A 138 6.29 19.32 6.59
C LYS A 138 6.92 18.69 5.34
N SER A 139 7.91 19.34 4.72
CA SER A 139 8.55 18.81 3.50
C SER A 139 9.51 17.66 3.82
N ARG A 140 10.05 17.60 5.03
CA ARG A 140 11.00 16.59 5.46
C ARG A 140 10.31 15.40 6.12
N GLU A 141 10.38 14.25 5.46
CA GLU A 141 9.90 12.96 5.98
C GLU A 141 11.05 12.19 6.66
N PHE A 142 10.72 11.42 7.69
CA PHE A 142 11.66 10.56 8.40
C PHE A 142 10.97 9.32 8.96
N THR A 143 11.76 8.32 9.36
CA THR A 143 11.24 7.14 10.04
C THR A 143 11.65 7.14 11.51
N ILE A 144 10.84 6.53 12.38
CA ILE A 144 11.17 6.41 13.80
C ILE A 144 12.20 5.31 14.03
N PHE A 145 13.21 5.61 14.85
CA PHE A 145 14.08 4.61 15.45
C PHE A 145 13.48 4.10 16.78
N LYS A 146 13.29 5.00 17.75
CA LYS A 146 12.66 4.70 19.05
C LYS A 146 12.07 5.93 19.72
N VAL A 147 11.10 5.72 20.61
CA VAL A 147 10.68 6.71 21.60
C VAL A 147 11.63 6.65 22.79
N THR A 148 12.23 7.78 23.18
CA THR A 148 13.22 7.83 24.27
C THR A 148 12.57 8.02 25.63
N ASP A 149 13.34 7.82 26.70
CA ASP A 149 13.01 8.16 28.08
C ASP A 149 13.24 9.65 28.43
N LYS A 150 14.14 10.33 27.69
CA LYS A 150 14.38 11.77 27.83
C LYS A 150 13.14 12.60 27.55
N ILE A 151 12.97 13.67 28.34
CA ILE A 151 11.86 14.64 28.22
C ILE A 151 12.38 16.05 27.90
N PRO A 152 11.67 16.83 27.06
CA PRO A 152 12.02 18.21 26.75
C PRO A 152 12.27 19.10 27.96
N GLU A 153 11.43 19.00 28.99
CA GLU A 153 11.51 19.82 30.21
C GLU A 153 12.87 19.77 30.92
N LYS A 154 13.54 18.60 30.89
CA LYS A 154 14.80 18.36 31.59
C LYS A 154 16.01 18.27 30.66
N THR A 155 15.83 18.54 29.37
CA THR A 155 16.89 18.38 28.37
C THR A 155 17.44 19.73 27.95
N PHE A 156 18.76 19.86 28.06
CA PHE A 156 19.53 21.02 27.63
C PHE A 156 20.55 20.58 26.57
N PHE A 157 20.88 21.48 25.67
CA PHE A 157 21.96 21.27 24.70
C PHE A 157 22.78 22.54 24.55
N ASP A 158 24.01 22.37 24.09
CA ASP A 158 24.90 23.48 23.81
C ASP A 158 24.67 23.97 22.38
N LYS A 159 24.32 25.25 22.23
CA LYS A 159 24.23 25.94 20.94
C LYS A 159 25.21 27.10 20.98
N ASN A 160 26.31 26.98 20.24
CA ASN A 160 27.35 28.00 20.10
C ASN A 160 28.01 28.41 21.43
N GLY A 161 28.23 27.46 22.35
CA GLY A 161 28.86 27.71 23.65
C GLY A 161 27.88 28.13 24.75
N ASN A 162 26.60 28.29 24.43
CA ASN A 162 25.54 28.62 25.38
C ASN A 162 24.64 27.41 25.62
N LYS A 163 24.54 27.01 26.90
CA LYS A 163 23.60 25.99 27.35
C LYS A 163 22.18 26.52 27.24
N MET A 164 21.38 25.93 26.36
CA MET A 164 20.01 26.34 26.09
C MET A 164 19.06 25.16 26.33
N SER A 165 17.88 25.43 26.88
CA SER A 165 16.84 24.41 27.03
C SER A 165 16.18 24.08 25.69
N ILE A 166 15.65 22.87 25.57
CA ILE A 166 14.88 22.48 24.39
C ILE A 166 13.61 23.36 24.23
N LEU A 167 12.99 23.77 25.33
CA LEU A 167 11.81 24.62 25.32
C LEU A 167 12.13 26.00 24.73
N GLU A 168 13.22 26.63 25.20
CA GLU A 168 13.68 27.92 24.68
C GLU A 168 14.07 27.82 23.21
N TYR A 169 14.74 26.74 22.81
CA TYR A 169 15.12 26.54 21.41
C TYR A 169 13.91 26.54 20.47
N PHE A 170 12.87 25.75 20.77
CA PHE A 170 11.69 25.67 19.90
C PHE A 170 10.89 26.98 19.91
N ASN A 171 10.86 27.68 21.04
CA ASN A 171 10.23 28.99 21.15
C ASN A 171 10.99 30.05 20.35
N GLN A 172 12.32 30.13 20.45
CA GLN A 172 13.13 31.15 19.77
C GLN A 172 13.32 30.86 18.28
N GLN A 173 13.62 29.61 17.91
CA GLN A 173 13.99 29.25 16.54
C GLN A 173 12.77 29.08 15.63
N TYR A 174 11.66 28.54 16.16
CA TYR A 174 10.48 28.18 15.38
C TYR A 174 9.21 28.91 15.83
N ASN A 175 9.26 29.73 16.88
CA ASN A 175 8.08 30.37 17.49
C ASN A 175 7.02 29.34 17.94
N ILE A 176 7.47 28.20 18.48
CA ILE A 176 6.61 27.11 18.94
C ILE A 176 6.75 26.93 20.44
N ARG A 177 5.63 27.13 21.15
CA ARG A 177 5.50 26.77 22.56
C ARG A 177 5.09 25.30 22.68
N LEU A 178 5.93 24.50 23.35
CA LEU A 178 5.61 23.12 23.70
C LEU A 178 4.58 23.10 24.84
N TRP A 179 3.41 22.54 24.59
CA TRP A 179 2.33 22.42 25.58
C TRP A 179 2.50 21.19 26.47
N TYR A 180 3.24 20.18 26.00
CA TYR A 180 3.40 18.90 26.68
C TYR A 180 4.89 18.56 26.92
N PRO A 181 5.62 19.37 27.72
CA PRO A 181 7.07 19.24 27.87
C PRO A 181 7.51 17.96 28.62
N LYS A 182 6.57 17.25 29.26
CA LYS A 182 6.77 15.95 29.91
C LYS A 182 6.67 14.76 28.95
N LEU A 183 6.22 14.96 27.72
CA LEU A 183 6.19 13.89 26.72
C LEU A 183 7.60 13.62 26.18
N PRO A 184 7.96 12.35 25.93
CA PRO A 184 9.30 11.99 25.51
C PRO A 184 9.67 12.49 24.11
N PHE A 185 10.96 12.41 23.78
CA PHE A 185 11.42 12.58 22.40
C PHE A 185 11.19 11.35 21.53
N ILE A 186 11.11 11.59 20.23
CA ILE A 186 11.22 10.60 19.17
C ILE A 186 12.62 10.73 18.56
N LYS A 187 13.35 9.61 18.52
CA LYS A 187 14.64 9.51 17.84
C LYS A 187 14.43 9.13 16.38
N MET A 188 15.01 9.90 15.47
CA MET A 188 14.87 9.68 14.02
C MET A 188 15.83 8.62 13.49
N ASN A 189 15.39 7.93 12.43
CA ASN A 189 16.18 7.09 11.52
C ASN A 189 16.94 5.94 12.18
N SER A 190 18.16 6.19 12.67
CA SER A 190 19.10 5.18 13.12
C SER A 190 19.63 5.47 14.52
N GLU A 191 20.21 4.45 15.15
CA GLU A 191 20.83 4.57 16.46
C GLU A 191 21.98 5.59 16.47
N LYS A 192 22.73 5.68 15.38
CA LYS A 192 23.90 6.56 15.27
C LYS A 192 23.54 8.04 15.12
N THR A 193 22.31 8.35 14.72
CA THR A 193 21.86 9.73 14.55
C THR A 193 21.27 10.29 15.84
N ASN A 194 21.79 11.41 16.33
CA ASN A 194 21.34 12.05 17.58
C ASN A 194 20.17 13.03 17.39
N PHE A 195 19.41 12.92 16.31
CA PHE A 195 18.24 13.78 16.09
C PHE A 195 17.07 13.35 16.98
N LEU A 196 16.78 14.18 17.99
CA LEU A 196 15.68 14.03 18.93
C LEU A 196 14.63 15.12 18.66
N ILE A 197 13.39 14.70 18.42
CA ILE A 197 12.28 15.62 18.17
C ILE A 197 11.23 15.43 19.28
N PRO A 198 10.76 16.49 19.95
CA PRO A 198 9.66 16.38 20.91
C PRO A 198 8.47 15.69 20.25
N LYS A 199 7.92 14.65 20.89
CA LYS A 199 6.81 13.87 20.32
C LYS A 199 5.62 14.74 19.90
N GLU A 200 5.37 15.83 20.62
CA GLU A 200 4.31 16.80 20.33
C GLU A 200 4.37 17.35 18.89
N LEU A 201 5.58 17.56 18.37
CA LEU A 201 5.80 18.15 17.06
C LEU A 201 5.76 17.12 15.91
N VAL A 202 5.68 15.83 16.25
CA VAL A 202 5.74 14.76 15.25
C VAL A 202 4.34 14.39 14.79
N LYS A 203 4.14 14.44 13.47
CA LYS A 203 2.91 14.03 12.80
C LYS A 203 3.22 12.88 11.86
N ILE A 204 2.23 12.04 11.57
CA ILE A 204 2.36 11.07 10.47
C ILE A 204 2.35 11.88 9.17
N SER A 205 3.14 11.47 8.17
CA SER A 205 3.16 12.16 6.89
C SER A 205 1.75 12.24 6.29
N GLU A 206 1.41 13.43 5.80
CA GLU A 206 0.17 13.68 5.06
C GLU A 206 0.17 12.93 3.70
N LYS A 207 1.35 12.53 3.21
CA LYS A 207 1.47 11.74 2.00
C LYS A 207 0.89 10.34 2.22
N PRO A 208 0.05 9.85 1.29
CA PRO A 208 -0.40 8.47 1.30
C PRO A 208 0.79 7.50 1.29
N GLN A 209 0.76 6.49 2.15
CA GLN A 209 1.86 5.55 2.33
C GLN A 209 1.37 4.15 2.64
N LYS A 210 2.04 3.15 2.05
CA LYS A 210 1.76 1.72 2.28
C LYS A 210 2.47 1.24 3.55
N ILE A 211 1.72 0.59 4.43
CA ILE A 211 2.30 -0.13 5.56
C ILE A 211 3.00 -1.39 5.02
N ARG A 212 4.33 -1.39 5.07
CA ARG A 212 5.16 -2.54 4.66
C ARG A 212 5.41 -3.52 5.80
N GLN A 213 5.11 -3.12 7.03
CA GLN A 213 5.34 -3.96 8.20
C GLN A 213 4.26 -5.03 8.36
N LYS A 214 4.68 -6.18 8.87
CA LYS A 214 3.77 -7.25 9.26
C LYS A 214 2.85 -6.76 10.38
N LEU A 215 1.55 -6.90 10.15
CA LEU A 215 0.53 -6.58 11.16
C LEU A 215 0.56 -7.60 12.30
N GLU A 216 0.19 -7.17 13.50
CA GLU A 216 -0.04 -8.08 14.62
C GLU A 216 -1.13 -9.10 14.28
N LYS A 217 -1.09 -10.30 14.86
CA LYS A 217 -2.05 -11.39 14.58
C LYS A 217 -3.52 -10.93 14.70
N LYS A 218 -3.86 -10.15 15.73
CA LYS A 218 -5.22 -9.62 15.94
C LYS A 218 -5.65 -8.68 14.81
N LEU A 219 -4.77 -7.77 14.39
CA LEU A 219 -5.03 -6.85 13.28
C LEU A 219 -5.10 -7.59 11.94
N THR A 220 -4.24 -8.59 11.74
CA THR A 220 -4.27 -9.48 10.57
C THR A 220 -5.60 -10.23 10.48
N ALA A 221 -6.10 -10.79 11.58
CA ALA A 221 -7.41 -11.46 11.60
C ALA A 221 -8.56 -10.50 11.28
N LYS A 222 -8.54 -9.28 11.84
CA LYS A 222 -9.50 -8.22 11.53
C LYS A 222 -9.43 -7.81 10.05
N MET A 223 -8.22 -7.72 9.49
CA MET A 223 -7.99 -7.43 8.08
C MET A 223 -8.57 -8.52 7.19
N ILE A 224 -8.23 -9.79 7.44
CA ILE A 224 -8.74 -10.94 6.69
C ILE A 224 -10.27 -10.92 6.71
N LYS A 225 -10.89 -10.78 7.89
CA LYS A 225 -12.36 -10.71 8.01
C LYS A 225 -12.97 -9.58 7.17
N LYS A 226 -12.33 -8.41 7.09
CA LYS A 226 -12.79 -7.28 6.28
C LYS A 226 -12.56 -7.47 4.77
N CYS A 227 -11.49 -8.16 4.39
CA CYS A 227 -11.12 -8.37 2.99
C CYS A 227 -11.78 -9.60 2.36
N THR A 228 -12.17 -10.59 3.15
CA THR A 228 -12.88 -11.79 2.69
C THR A 228 -14.29 -11.41 2.24
N LYS A 229 -14.49 -11.36 0.92
CA LYS A 229 -15.78 -11.07 0.28
C LYS A 229 -16.20 -12.25 -0.58
N SER A 230 -17.50 -12.48 -0.72
CA SER A 230 -18.00 -13.42 -1.72
C SER A 230 -17.66 -12.93 -3.14
N PRO A 231 -17.48 -13.83 -4.12
CA PRO A 231 -17.15 -13.43 -5.49
C PRO A 231 -18.14 -12.40 -6.06
N SER A 232 -19.44 -12.58 -5.82
CA SER A 232 -20.48 -11.64 -6.27
C SER A 232 -20.30 -10.23 -5.67
N ALA A 233 -20.07 -10.14 -4.36
CA ALA A 233 -19.84 -8.85 -3.70
C ALA A 233 -18.53 -8.20 -4.15
N LEU A 234 -17.49 -9.00 -4.40
CA LEU A 234 -16.22 -8.53 -4.93
C LEU A 234 -16.37 -7.95 -6.34
N PHE A 235 -17.01 -8.67 -7.25
CA PHE A 235 -17.25 -8.20 -8.62
C PHE A 235 -18.11 -6.94 -8.67
N LYS A 236 -19.16 -6.86 -7.84
CA LYS A 236 -19.95 -5.64 -7.71
C LYS A 236 -19.08 -4.45 -7.28
N GLY A 237 -18.23 -4.62 -6.26
CA GLY A 237 -17.32 -3.58 -5.80
C GLY A 237 -16.28 -3.16 -6.84
N ILE A 238 -15.74 -4.12 -7.61
CA ILE A 238 -14.82 -3.84 -8.72
C ILE A 238 -15.53 -3.00 -9.77
N ASN A 239 -16.74 -3.37 -10.19
CA ASN A 239 -17.48 -2.63 -11.21
C ASN A 239 -17.83 -1.21 -10.75
N THR A 240 -18.30 -1.04 -9.50
CA THR A 240 -18.56 0.30 -8.93
C THR A 240 -17.31 1.18 -8.95
N ASN A 241 -16.15 0.64 -8.55
CA ASN A 241 -14.91 1.39 -8.58
C ASN A 241 -14.42 1.66 -10.01
N LEU A 242 -14.61 0.71 -10.94
CA LEU A 242 -14.26 0.89 -12.35
C LEU A 242 -15.09 2.00 -12.98
N ASP A 243 -16.38 2.10 -12.66
CA ASP A 243 -17.26 3.15 -13.21
C ASP A 243 -16.80 4.55 -12.79
N VAL A 244 -16.34 4.71 -11.54
CA VAL A 244 -15.74 5.95 -11.04
C VAL A 244 -14.49 6.30 -11.85
N VAL A 245 -13.60 5.31 -12.06
CA VAL A 245 -12.34 5.50 -12.77
C VAL A 245 -12.55 5.77 -14.26
N LYS A 246 -13.51 5.09 -14.90
CA LYS A 246 -13.78 5.21 -16.33
C LYS A 246 -14.04 6.64 -16.76
N LYS A 247 -14.71 7.42 -15.91
CA LYS A 247 -15.01 8.82 -16.18
C LYS A 247 -13.73 9.63 -16.36
N ASP A 248 -12.79 9.52 -15.42
CA ASP A 248 -11.50 10.23 -15.49
C ASP A 248 -10.55 9.61 -16.53
N ALA A 249 -10.60 8.28 -16.68
CA ALA A 249 -9.79 7.52 -17.63
C ALA A 249 -10.08 7.91 -19.08
N ASN A 250 -11.35 8.10 -19.44
CA ASN A 250 -11.74 8.44 -20.82
C ASN A 250 -11.03 9.71 -21.32
N ASP A 251 -10.81 10.71 -20.48
CA ASP A 251 -10.09 11.93 -20.86
C ASP A 251 -8.62 11.64 -21.23
N VAL A 252 -7.98 10.70 -20.52
CA VAL A 252 -6.57 10.32 -20.71
C VAL A 252 -6.41 9.36 -21.89
N PHE A 253 -7.20 8.28 -21.91
CA PHE A 253 -7.08 7.23 -22.93
C PHE A 253 -7.60 7.67 -24.30
N ARG A 254 -8.39 8.76 -24.39
CA ARG A 254 -8.83 9.34 -25.67
C ARG A 254 -7.66 9.76 -26.56
N VAL A 255 -6.57 10.29 -25.98
CA VAL A 255 -5.33 10.64 -26.72
C VAL A 255 -4.74 9.41 -27.40
N PHE A 256 -4.84 8.25 -26.75
CA PHE A 256 -4.33 6.98 -27.24
C PHE A 256 -5.36 6.17 -28.04
N LYS A 257 -6.57 6.72 -28.28
CA LYS A 257 -7.70 6.03 -28.90
C LYS A 257 -8.02 4.68 -28.23
N ALA A 258 -7.81 4.60 -26.92
CA ALA A 258 -8.08 3.42 -26.11
C ALA A 258 -9.29 3.64 -25.20
N ILE A 259 -9.98 2.55 -24.84
CA ILE A 259 -11.13 2.58 -23.93
C ILE A 259 -11.01 1.47 -22.89
N ILE A 260 -11.48 1.74 -21.66
CA ILE A 260 -11.59 0.73 -20.62
C ILE A 260 -12.94 0.02 -20.77
N GLY A 261 -12.90 -1.24 -21.22
CA GLY A 261 -14.06 -2.11 -21.34
C GLY A 261 -14.69 -2.50 -20.00
N ASN A 262 -15.87 -3.11 -20.05
CA ASN A 262 -16.46 -3.76 -18.87
C ASN A 262 -15.81 -5.12 -18.63
N GLN A 263 -16.09 -5.70 -17.45
CA GLN A 263 -15.64 -7.05 -17.14
C GLN A 263 -16.10 -8.06 -18.22
N ILE A 264 -15.15 -8.83 -18.74
CA ILE A 264 -15.41 -9.84 -19.77
C ILE A 264 -15.97 -11.10 -19.12
N LYS A 265 -17.02 -11.68 -19.72
CA LYS A 265 -17.50 -13.02 -19.36
C LYS A 265 -16.72 -14.06 -20.17
N THR A 266 -16.16 -15.06 -19.49
CA THR A 266 -15.44 -16.16 -20.13
C THR A 266 -16.14 -17.47 -19.85
N VAL A 267 -16.25 -18.31 -20.88
CA VAL A 267 -16.65 -19.71 -20.75
C VAL A 267 -15.37 -20.54 -20.67
N ASP A 268 -15.29 -21.44 -19.71
CA ASP A 268 -14.14 -22.32 -19.50
C ASP A 268 -14.60 -23.75 -19.19
N LYS A 269 -13.70 -24.73 -19.34
CA LYS A 269 -13.98 -26.14 -19.09
C LYS A 269 -13.61 -26.50 -17.65
N VAL A 270 -14.53 -27.12 -16.93
CA VAL A 270 -14.24 -27.71 -15.61
C VAL A 270 -13.62 -29.08 -15.85
N LEU A 271 -12.41 -29.30 -15.35
CA LEU A 271 -11.78 -30.61 -15.41
C LEU A 271 -12.62 -31.63 -14.62
N PRO A 272 -12.75 -32.87 -15.13
CA PRO A 272 -13.46 -33.92 -14.41
C PRO A 272 -12.77 -34.19 -13.07
N LYS A 273 -13.57 -34.63 -12.08
CA LYS A 273 -13.05 -35.03 -10.77
C LYS A 273 -12.00 -36.14 -10.96
N ILE A 274 -10.78 -35.90 -10.52
CA ILE A 274 -9.72 -36.92 -10.49
C ILE A 274 -9.98 -37.84 -9.30
N GLU A 275 -10.25 -39.11 -9.57
CA GLU A 275 -10.37 -40.14 -8.53
C GLU A 275 -8.99 -40.70 -8.21
N VAL A 276 -8.55 -40.55 -6.95
CA VAL A 276 -7.33 -41.19 -6.47
C VAL A 276 -7.70 -42.57 -5.93
N LYS A 277 -7.26 -43.63 -6.61
CA LYS A 277 -7.38 -45.00 -6.11
C LYS A 277 -6.16 -45.32 -5.24
N TYR A 278 -6.39 -45.49 -3.95
CA TYR A 278 -5.39 -46.06 -3.05
C TYR A 278 -5.48 -47.59 -3.06
N PRO A 279 -4.36 -48.33 -2.99
CA PRO A 279 -4.41 -49.76 -2.74
C PRO A 279 -5.16 -50.03 -1.43
N VAL A 280 -6.23 -50.83 -1.47
CA VAL A 280 -7.03 -51.15 -0.28
C VAL A 280 -6.17 -51.91 0.74
N ASP A 281 -5.27 -52.76 0.25
CA ASP A 281 -4.37 -53.61 1.03
C ASP A 281 -3.19 -52.81 1.60
N ALA A 282 -3.05 -52.81 2.94
CA ALA A 282 -2.01 -52.08 3.66
C ALA A 282 -0.59 -52.52 3.26
N LYS A 283 -0.38 -53.81 2.93
CA LYS A 283 0.93 -54.31 2.46
C LYS A 283 1.34 -53.75 1.10
N LYS A 284 0.35 -53.42 0.24
CA LYS A 284 0.58 -52.83 -1.07
C LYS A 284 0.75 -51.30 -1.01
N ARG A 285 0.40 -50.66 0.12
CA ARG A 285 0.64 -49.23 0.37
C ARG A 285 2.08 -48.92 0.80
N GLU A 286 2.78 -49.90 1.34
CA GLU A 286 4.15 -49.74 1.88
C GLU A 286 5.16 -49.21 0.85
N PHE A 287 4.94 -49.47 -0.45
CA PHE A 287 5.71 -48.88 -1.55
C PHE A 287 5.43 -47.38 -1.76
N TYR A 288 4.16 -46.96 -1.63
CA TYR A 288 3.72 -45.57 -1.83
C TYR A 288 3.99 -44.68 -0.61
N ASP A 289 3.97 -45.25 0.59
CA ASP A 289 4.19 -44.54 1.86
C ASP A 289 5.68 -44.32 2.18
N LYS A 290 6.59 -44.98 1.44
CA LYS A 290 8.04 -44.73 1.57
C LYS A 290 8.39 -43.37 0.98
N ASN A 291 8.97 -42.50 1.81
CA ASN A 291 9.60 -41.26 1.35
C ASN A 291 10.77 -41.58 0.41
N LEU A 292 10.52 -41.59 -0.90
CA LEU A 292 11.54 -41.75 -1.91
C LEU A 292 12.35 -40.45 -2.00
N LYS A 293 13.64 -40.52 -1.62
CA LYS A 293 14.57 -39.42 -1.89
C LYS A 293 14.78 -39.34 -3.40
N ASN A 294 14.38 -38.21 -3.99
CA ASN A 294 14.66 -37.77 -5.38
C ASN A 294 13.66 -38.17 -6.49
N PHE A 295 12.40 -38.51 -6.19
CA PHE A 295 11.37 -38.70 -7.23
C PHE A 295 10.43 -37.49 -7.36
N LEU A 296 10.18 -37.05 -8.60
CA LEU A 296 9.03 -36.23 -8.97
C LEU A 296 7.87 -37.17 -9.33
N TYR A 297 6.69 -36.93 -8.75
CA TYR A 297 5.48 -37.63 -9.14
C TYR A 297 4.92 -37.00 -10.42
N ASP A 298 5.01 -37.71 -11.55
CA ASP A 298 4.34 -37.30 -12.79
C ASP A 298 2.90 -37.82 -12.83
N ILE A 299 1.98 -36.97 -13.30
CA ILE A 299 0.57 -37.28 -13.45
C ILE A 299 0.40 -38.09 -14.75
N VAL A 300 0.14 -39.38 -14.63
CA VAL A 300 -0.26 -40.21 -15.78
C VAL A 300 -1.78 -40.09 -15.96
N ILE A 301 -2.21 -39.34 -16.97
CA ILE A 301 -3.63 -39.28 -17.37
C ILE A 301 -3.92 -40.52 -18.21
N LEU A 302 -4.58 -41.51 -17.63
CA LEU A 302 -5.12 -42.65 -18.37
C LEU A 302 -6.47 -42.27 -18.96
N ASP A 303 -6.52 -42.10 -20.29
CA ASP A 303 -7.78 -41.96 -21.00
C ASP A 303 -8.51 -43.31 -21.01
N ARG A 304 -9.75 -43.34 -20.50
CA ARG A 304 -10.59 -44.55 -20.46
C ARG A 304 -11.35 -44.78 -21.76
N SER A 305 -11.01 -44.09 -22.84
CA SER A 305 -11.63 -44.26 -24.16
C SER A 305 -11.21 -45.54 -24.91
N VAL A 306 -10.39 -46.41 -24.30
CA VAL A 306 -10.02 -47.72 -24.83
C VAL A 306 -10.36 -48.81 -23.82
N HIS A 307 -11.62 -49.29 -23.90
CA HIS A 307 -12.17 -50.61 -23.58
C HIS A 307 -13.63 -50.50 -23.12
#